data_AF-A9U737-F1
#
_entry.id   AF-A9U737-F1
#
_cell.length_a   1.000
_cell.length_b   1.000
_cell.length_c   1.000
_cell.angle_alpha   90.00
_cell.angle_beta   90.00
_cell.angle_gamma   90.00
#
_symmetry.space_group_name_H-M   'P 1'
#
loop_
_entity.id
_entity.type
_entity.pdbx_description
1 polymer ?
#
loop_
_entity_poly.entity_id
_entity_poly.type
_entity_poly.pdbx_seq_one_letter_code
_entity_poly.pdbx_strand_id
1 'polypeptide(L)'
;VSVKYFPDQKDVQKGITLGIKHLMQAGTVILIADGDKKADIMRKALKHEVTNEIPVTVLQRHPNVYVYMDEAAAALMRRGGIPMSKMKAGLLFVSLTVMIVSLFGCGSNGGDSAGSSSGSSSGSGKITLNVTSSMTDEARINIMNETIKIFNKTHPDVTIEYNPSPWSEYTQNLKLSFNSGSGQDIVYVDDTMQQMLQKNNYLMDITDDIKSRGWVDKEVDGAIDFQNARTPGKYYSVPFANAPIVVYYNKDIFSKLNLTPPKTVDEFNAILAKVKEAGYIPLENGGTGPAGAVIAKTLSDHKEVSVLVLEAGGNNDKDTPIRDSTLALELEEQFFPQYFWQGEGVPQEELDERAFEWTTGRLLGGGSSINGEQYVRPTSAVFREWEKLLGPLWSPRRAIRRFKKLEKYNGETDDLNARGFNGRIDIRQAPVNPTSMAEKLTTAIERATGYPEILDYNDPKTPLGPFTRWQLYQNPKGRRESSSAAFLSPDIMTPSGRGVNGRKLK
;
A
#
# COMPACT_ATOMS: atom_id res chain seq x y z
N VAL A 1 -18.66 -21.91 -22.07
CA VAL A 1 -17.65 -20.83 -22.04
C VAL A 1 -16.40 -21.34 -22.75
N SER A 2 -15.75 -20.53 -23.59
CA SER A 2 -14.77 -20.99 -24.59
C SER A 2 -13.54 -21.67 -23.97
N VAL A 3 -13.53 -23.01 -23.99
CA VAL A 3 -12.40 -23.89 -23.59
C VAL A 3 -11.25 -23.85 -24.63
N LYS A 4 -11.43 -23.12 -25.74
CA LYS A 4 -10.54 -23.13 -26.91
C LYS A 4 -9.15 -22.54 -26.66
N TYR A 5 -8.96 -21.77 -25.59
CA TYR A 5 -7.70 -21.09 -25.27
C TYR A 5 -6.89 -21.80 -24.17
N PHE A 6 -7.33 -22.98 -23.74
CA PHE A 6 -6.62 -23.77 -22.73
C PHE A 6 -6.17 -25.09 -23.35
N PRO A 7 -4.91 -25.52 -23.09
CA PRO A 7 -4.37 -26.76 -23.66
C PRO A 7 -5.05 -28.02 -23.11
N ASP A 8 -5.66 -27.94 -21.92
CA ASP A 8 -6.38 -29.04 -21.29
C ASP A 8 -7.90 -28.79 -21.24
N GLN A 9 -8.68 -29.86 -21.34
CA GLN A 9 -10.14 -29.82 -21.31
C GLN A 9 -10.64 -29.50 -19.89
N LYS A 10 -10.91 -28.21 -19.61
CA LYS A 10 -11.46 -27.76 -18.32
C LYS A 10 -12.97 -28.00 -18.26
N ASP A 11 -13.43 -28.68 -17.20
CA ASP A 11 -14.86 -28.80 -16.88
C ASP A 11 -15.36 -27.48 -16.26
N VAL A 12 -15.84 -26.56 -17.12
CA VAL A 12 -16.28 -25.22 -16.71
C VAL A 12 -17.73 -25.29 -16.22
N GLN A 13 -17.91 -25.42 -14.91
CA GLN A 13 -19.21 -25.56 -14.24
C GLN A 13 -19.93 -24.20 -14.01
N LYS A 14 -19.20 -23.08 -13.99
CA LYS A 14 -19.73 -21.72 -13.79
C LYS A 14 -18.96 -20.70 -14.63
N GLY A 15 -19.63 -19.65 -15.07
CA GLY A 15 -19.03 -18.53 -15.80
C GLY A 15 -19.56 -17.21 -15.29
N ILE A 16 -18.69 -16.20 -15.19
CA ILE A 16 -19.09 -14.82 -14.89
C ILE A 16 -19.63 -14.22 -16.18
N THR A 17 -20.87 -13.74 -16.15
CA THR A 17 -21.48 -13.05 -17.30
C THR A 17 -21.57 -11.56 -17.00
N LEU A 18 -20.92 -10.73 -17.81
CA LEU A 18 -21.18 -9.30 -17.80
C LEU A 18 -22.51 -9.04 -18.49
N GLY A 19 -23.47 -8.49 -17.76
CA GLY A 19 -24.76 -8.08 -18.33
C GLY A 19 -24.61 -6.93 -19.33
N ILE A 20 -25.43 -6.93 -20.38
CA ILE A 20 -25.47 -5.87 -21.41
C ILE A 20 -25.64 -4.47 -20.81
N LYS A 21 -26.34 -4.36 -19.67
CA LYS A 21 -26.50 -3.08 -18.95
C LYS A 21 -25.16 -2.44 -18.59
N HIS A 22 -24.19 -3.22 -18.09
CA HIS A 22 -22.87 -2.71 -17.71
C HIS A 22 -22.04 -2.33 -18.93
N LEU A 23 -22.14 -3.12 -20.01
CA LEU A 23 -21.51 -2.79 -21.29
C LEU A 23 -22.01 -1.45 -21.86
N MET A 24 -23.30 -1.14 -21.67
CA MET A 24 -23.91 0.12 -22.12
C MET A 24 -23.59 1.33 -21.24
N GLN A 25 -22.96 1.13 -20.07
CA GLN A 25 -22.51 2.20 -19.18
C GLN A 25 -21.04 2.60 -19.43
N ALA A 26 -20.31 1.85 -20.24
CA ALA A 26 -18.91 2.11 -20.52
C ALA A 26 -18.72 3.47 -21.20
N GLY A 27 -17.72 4.26 -20.80
CA GLY A 27 -17.44 5.55 -21.47
C GLY A 27 -17.02 5.36 -22.95
N THR A 28 -16.43 4.21 -23.28
CA THR A 28 -16.06 3.80 -24.64
C THR A 28 -16.17 2.28 -24.75
N VAL A 29 -16.71 1.77 -25.86
CA VAL A 29 -16.74 0.34 -26.16
C VAL A 29 -15.85 0.09 -27.39
N ILE A 30 -14.97 -0.91 -27.31
CA ILE A 30 -14.16 -1.36 -28.43
C ILE A 30 -14.54 -2.81 -28.78
N LEU A 31 -15.03 -3.02 -30.00
CA LEU A 31 -15.37 -4.34 -30.53
C LEU A 31 -14.29 -4.76 -31.52
N ILE A 32 -13.62 -5.88 -31.27
CA ILE A 32 -12.57 -6.43 -32.14
C ILE A 32 -13.05 -7.77 -32.71
N ALA A 33 -13.01 -7.93 -34.03
CA ALA A 33 -13.39 -9.18 -34.68
C ALA A 33 -12.45 -9.54 -35.83
N ASP A 34 -11.94 -10.76 -35.78
CA ASP A 34 -11.05 -11.35 -36.77
C ASP A 34 -11.64 -12.66 -37.34
N GLY A 35 -11.29 -12.97 -38.59
CA GLY A 35 -11.67 -14.19 -39.28
C GLY A 35 -13.07 -14.19 -39.92
N ASP A 36 -13.18 -14.95 -41.00
CA ASP A 36 -14.35 -15.09 -41.86
C ASP A 36 -15.62 -15.57 -41.14
N LYS A 37 -15.47 -16.48 -40.16
CA LYS A 37 -16.58 -17.03 -39.37
C LYS A 37 -17.38 -15.97 -38.62
N LYS A 38 -16.79 -14.81 -38.32
CA LYS A 38 -17.46 -13.70 -37.62
C LYS A 38 -18.14 -12.72 -38.58
N ALA A 39 -17.95 -12.84 -39.89
CA ALA A 39 -18.45 -11.84 -40.84
C ALA A 39 -19.98 -11.66 -40.84
N ASP A 40 -20.75 -12.74 -40.67
CA ASP A 40 -22.22 -12.64 -40.67
C ASP A 40 -22.75 -11.98 -39.39
N ILE A 41 -22.19 -12.34 -38.24
CA ILE A 41 -22.61 -11.76 -36.96
C ILE A 41 -22.17 -10.29 -36.85
N MET A 42 -21.01 -9.91 -37.39
CA MET A 42 -20.58 -8.52 -37.44
C MET A 42 -21.45 -7.67 -38.36
N ARG A 43 -21.85 -8.19 -39.51
CA ARG A 43 -22.84 -7.53 -40.37
C ARG A 43 -24.16 -7.33 -39.64
N LYS A 44 -24.67 -8.36 -38.96
CA LYS A 44 -25.92 -8.27 -38.18
C LYS A 44 -25.80 -7.29 -37.01
N ALA A 45 -24.70 -7.33 -36.26
CA ALA A 45 -24.43 -6.45 -35.14
C ALA A 45 -24.52 -4.96 -35.52
N LEU A 46 -24.09 -4.62 -36.74
CA LEU A 46 -23.99 -3.24 -37.21
C LEU A 46 -25.13 -2.78 -38.11
N LYS A 47 -25.86 -3.71 -38.76
CA LYS A 47 -26.89 -3.36 -39.76
C LYS A 47 -28.29 -3.93 -39.46
N HIS A 48 -28.40 -4.92 -38.57
CA HIS A 48 -29.70 -5.49 -38.22
C HIS A 48 -30.41 -4.60 -37.20
N GLU A 49 -31.74 -4.64 -37.17
CA GLU A 49 -32.52 -3.95 -36.14
C GLU A 49 -32.12 -4.42 -34.74
N VAL A 50 -32.16 -3.49 -33.78
CA VAL A 50 -31.83 -3.76 -32.38
C VAL A 50 -32.86 -4.73 -31.80
N THR A 51 -32.41 -5.95 -31.49
CA THR A 51 -33.26 -7.05 -31.03
C THR A 51 -32.58 -7.85 -29.92
N ASN A 52 -33.38 -8.44 -29.03
CA ASN A 52 -32.90 -9.35 -27.98
C ASN A 52 -32.42 -10.70 -28.56
N GLU A 53 -32.82 -11.04 -29.79
CA GLU A 53 -32.35 -12.27 -30.47
C GLU A 53 -30.88 -12.16 -30.90
N ILE A 54 -30.37 -10.94 -31.11
CA ILE A 54 -28.98 -10.66 -31.49
C ILE A 54 -28.46 -9.58 -30.54
N PRO A 55 -28.05 -9.95 -29.31
CA PRO A 55 -27.88 -8.98 -28.23
C PRO A 55 -26.81 -7.91 -28.50
N VAL A 56 -25.80 -8.23 -29.32
CA VAL A 56 -24.73 -7.27 -29.72
C VAL A 56 -25.28 -6.08 -30.54
N THR A 57 -26.47 -6.18 -31.14
CA THR A 57 -27.12 -5.07 -31.86
C THR A 57 -27.42 -3.87 -30.95
N VAL A 58 -27.54 -4.08 -29.63
CA VAL A 58 -27.75 -3.01 -28.65
C VAL A 58 -26.63 -1.96 -28.66
N LEU A 59 -25.42 -2.34 -29.08
CA LEU A 59 -24.27 -1.43 -29.17
C LEU A 59 -24.50 -0.30 -30.17
N GLN A 60 -25.42 -0.46 -31.13
CA GLN A 60 -25.84 0.63 -32.03
C GLN A 60 -26.46 1.82 -31.28
N ARG A 61 -26.92 1.62 -30.04
CA ARG A 61 -27.47 2.68 -29.17
C ARG A 61 -26.42 3.34 -28.28
N HIS A 62 -25.20 2.81 -28.23
CA HIS A 62 -24.16 3.32 -27.36
C HIS A 62 -23.47 4.54 -28.01
N PRO A 63 -23.28 5.66 -27.29
CA PRO A 63 -22.81 6.91 -27.89
C PRO A 63 -21.36 6.86 -28.38
N ASN A 64 -20.57 5.90 -27.90
CA ASN A 64 -19.14 5.82 -28.17
C ASN A 64 -18.66 4.37 -28.36
N VAL A 65 -18.72 3.87 -29.60
CA VAL A 65 -18.30 2.49 -29.97
C VAL A 65 -17.32 2.53 -31.14
N TYR A 66 -16.18 1.85 -30.97
CA TYR A 66 -15.20 1.61 -32.01
C TYR A 66 -15.22 0.15 -32.42
N VAL A 67 -15.20 -0.12 -33.72
CA VAL A 67 -15.20 -1.49 -34.26
C VAL A 67 -13.96 -1.67 -35.11
N TYR A 68 -13.11 -2.60 -34.70
CA TYR A 68 -11.91 -3.02 -35.43
C TYR A 68 -12.14 -4.40 -36.00
N MET A 69 -11.97 -4.53 -37.31
CA MET A 69 -12.14 -5.79 -38.02
C MET A 69 -10.95 -6.04 -38.95
N ASP A 70 -10.53 -7.29 -39.07
CA ASP A 70 -9.70 -7.70 -40.18
C ASP A 70 -10.53 -7.79 -41.48
N GLU A 71 -9.86 -7.97 -42.62
CA GLU A 71 -10.54 -8.00 -43.92
C GLU A 71 -11.52 -9.18 -44.03
N ALA A 72 -11.21 -10.31 -43.41
CA ALA A 72 -12.04 -11.51 -43.43
C ALA A 72 -13.35 -11.32 -42.63
N ALA A 73 -13.29 -10.73 -41.44
CA ALA A 73 -14.47 -10.39 -40.64
C ALA A 73 -15.30 -9.26 -41.26
N ALA A 74 -14.68 -8.39 -42.07
CA ALA A 74 -15.38 -7.35 -42.81
C ALA A 74 -15.98 -7.82 -44.16
N ALA A 75 -15.77 -9.07 -44.57
CA ALA A 75 -16.07 -9.53 -45.93
C ALA A 75 -17.53 -9.33 -46.37
N LEU A 76 -18.49 -9.46 -45.44
CA LEU A 76 -19.93 -9.32 -45.73
C LEU A 76 -20.46 -7.88 -45.60
N MET A 77 -19.62 -6.91 -45.25
CA MET A 77 -20.00 -5.51 -45.08
C MET A 77 -19.98 -4.71 -46.38
N ARG A 78 -19.24 -5.20 -47.40
CA ARG A 78 -18.92 -4.50 -48.66
C ARG A 78 -20.00 -4.60 -49.76
N ARG A 79 -21.14 -5.27 -49.56
CA ARG A 79 -22.22 -5.34 -50.56
C ARG A 79 -23.50 -4.64 -50.07
N GLY A 80 -23.91 -3.60 -50.80
CA GLY A 80 -25.20 -2.91 -50.68
C GLY A 80 -25.13 -1.63 -49.84
N GLY A 81 -25.19 -0.47 -50.52
CA GLY A 81 -25.02 0.86 -49.95
C GLY A 81 -26.23 1.38 -49.17
N ILE A 82 -25.93 2.20 -48.15
CA ILE A 82 -26.63 3.35 -47.51
C ILE A 82 -25.59 3.95 -46.52
N PRO A 83 -25.53 5.28 -46.27
CA PRO A 83 -24.34 5.93 -45.68
C PRO A 83 -24.15 5.66 -44.18
N MET A 84 -22.91 5.36 -43.76
CA MET A 84 -22.49 5.38 -42.35
C MET A 84 -22.40 6.83 -41.87
N SER A 85 -23.38 7.32 -41.11
CA SER A 85 -23.31 8.68 -40.53
C SER A 85 -22.97 8.74 -39.05
N LYS A 86 -22.69 7.62 -38.35
CA LYS A 86 -22.41 7.68 -36.89
C LYS A 86 -21.36 6.72 -36.30
N MET A 87 -20.47 6.09 -37.07
CA MET A 87 -19.37 5.29 -36.51
C MET A 87 -18.06 5.52 -37.29
N LYS A 88 -16.99 5.92 -36.58
CA LYS A 88 -15.65 6.11 -37.17
C LYS A 88 -14.92 4.76 -37.20
N ALA A 89 -14.70 4.21 -38.39
CA ALA A 89 -13.86 3.03 -38.61
C ALA A 89 -12.42 3.46 -38.94
N GLY A 90 -11.43 2.97 -38.19
CA GLY A 90 -10.01 3.15 -38.48
C GLY A 90 -9.32 1.80 -38.63
N LEU A 91 -8.62 1.57 -39.73
CA LEU A 91 -7.70 0.43 -39.90
C LEU A 91 -6.33 0.82 -39.35
N LEU A 92 -5.74 -0.02 -38.50
CA LEU A 92 -4.31 0.04 -38.18
C LEU A 92 -3.69 -1.35 -38.35
N PHE A 93 -2.62 -1.42 -39.15
CA PHE A 93 -1.76 -2.58 -39.31
C PHE A 93 -0.79 -2.65 -38.12
N VAL A 94 -0.82 -3.72 -37.34
CA VAL A 94 0.29 -4.09 -36.45
C VAL A 94 0.70 -5.52 -36.78
N SER A 95 1.92 -5.65 -37.29
CA SER A 95 2.59 -6.90 -37.60
C SER A 95 2.96 -7.62 -36.31
N LEU A 96 2.35 -8.79 -36.06
CA LEU A 96 2.74 -9.70 -34.98
C LEU A 96 3.39 -10.93 -35.61
N THR A 97 4.71 -11.05 -35.47
CA THR A 97 5.50 -12.20 -35.90
C THR A 97 5.16 -13.40 -35.02
N VAL A 98 4.47 -14.38 -35.57
CA VAL A 98 4.11 -15.65 -34.92
C VAL A 98 5.34 -16.57 -34.89
N MET A 99 5.79 -16.96 -33.70
CA MET A 99 6.72 -18.08 -33.54
C MET A 99 5.90 -19.36 -33.36
N ILE A 100 5.84 -20.15 -34.43
CA ILE A 100 5.30 -21.52 -34.45
C ILE A 100 6.32 -22.44 -33.78
N VAL A 101 5.91 -23.22 -32.77
CA VAL A 101 6.62 -24.43 -32.38
C VAL A 101 5.65 -25.61 -32.41
N SER A 102 6.12 -26.65 -33.07
CA SER A 102 5.43 -27.79 -33.65
C SER A 102 4.99 -28.82 -32.60
N LEU A 103 3.76 -29.30 -32.74
CA LEU A 103 3.29 -30.55 -32.14
C LEU A 103 3.86 -31.75 -32.94
N PHE A 104 4.72 -32.55 -32.31
CA PHE A 104 4.77 -34.01 -32.47
C PHE A 104 4.13 -34.56 -31.20
N GLY A 105 3.23 -35.54 -31.16
CA GLY A 105 3.00 -36.70 -32.03
C GLY A 105 2.81 -37.91 -31.09
N CYS A 106 1.60 -38.47 -31.10
CA CYS A 106 0.99 -39.50 -30.23
C CYS A 106 1.83 -40.68 -29.71
N GLY A 107 1.39 -41.26 -28.57
CA GLY A 107 1.68 -42.65 -28.20
C GLY A 107 1.08 -43.08 -26.84
N SER A 108 0.00 -43.86 -26.89
CA SER A 108 -0.78 -44.46 -25.79
C SER A 108 -0.15 -45.70 -25.14
N ASN A 109 -0.27 -45.89 -23.81
CA ASN A 109 -0.94 -47.05 -23.17
C ASN A 109 -0.73 -47.14 -21.64
N GLY A 110 -1.86 -47.31 -20.94
CA GLY A 110 -2.17 -48.17 -19.77
C GLY A 110 -1.14 -48.58 -18.71
N GLY A 111 -1.60 -48.55 -17.44
CA GLY A 111 -1.35 -49.64 -16.49
C GLY A 111 -0.67 -49.28 -15.17
N ASP A 112 -1.49 -49.23 -14.12
CA ASP A 112 -1.26 -49.68 -12.74
C ASP A 112 -0.26 -49.04 -11.76
N SER A 113 -0.80 -48.82 -10.57
CA SER A 113 -0.20 -48.41 -9.31
C SER A 113 0.66 -49.51 -8.68
N ALA A 114 1.87 -49.19 -8.23
CA ALA A 114 2.49 -49.77 -7.03
C ALA A 114 3.72 -48.95 -6.61
N GLY A 115 3.76 -48.54 -5.34
CA GLY A 115 4.92 -47.86 -4.75
C GLY A 115 6.05 -48.83 -4.40
N SER A 116 7.29 -48.37 -4.51
CA SER A 116 8.39 -48.79 -3.62
C SER A 116 9.64 -47.92 -3.79
N SER A 117 10.16 -47.49 -2.63
CA SER A 117 11.56 -47.19 -2.29
C SER A 117 12.39 -46.25 -3.18
N SER A 118 12.71 -45.11 -2.59
CA SER A 118 13.81 -44.21 -2.94
C SER A 118 15.15 -44.95 -2.92
N GLY A 119 15.64 -45.32 -4.10
CA GLY A 119 17.05 -45.56 -4.39
C GLY A 119 17.58 -44.39 -5.22
N SER A 120 18.66 -43.76 -4.74
CA SER A 120 19.39 -42.69 -5.40
C SER A 120 19.79 -43.08 -6.82
N SER A 121 19.27 -42.38 -7.83
CA SER A 121 19.84 -42.36 -9.17
C SER A 121 20.45 -40.98 -9.42
N SER A 122 21.77 -40.98 -9.64
CA SER A 122 22.50 -39.87 -10.24
C SER A 122 22.03 -39.71 -11.69
N GLY A 123 20.87 -39.07 -11.86
CA GLY A 123 20.40 -38.62 -13.16
C GLY A 123 21.08 -37.30 -13.49
N SER A 124 21.75 -37.23 -14.63
CA SER A 124 22.12 -35.98 -15.30
C SER A 124 20.86 -35.25 -15.82
N GLY A 125 19.88 -35.06 -14.94
CA GLY A 125 18.59 -34.47 -15.22
C GLY A 125 18.67 -32.96 -15.04
N LYS A 126 18.17 -32.22 -16.03
CA LYS A 126 18.03 -30.78 -15.91
C LYS A 126 17.17 -30.47 -14.68
N ILE A 127 17.67 -29.63 -13.78
CA ILE A 127 16.97 -29.19 -12.57
C ILE A 127 16.24 -27.90 -12.89
N THR A 128 14.95 -27.78 -12.55
CA THR A 128 14.22 -26.51 -12.63
C THR A 128 14.01 -25.95 -11.23
N LEU A 129 14.37 -24.69 -11.01
CA LEU A 129 14.14 -23.96 -9.77
C LEU A 129 13.12 -22.83 -10.00
N ASN A 130 12.08 -22.81 -9.17
CA ASN A 130 11.06 -21.77 -9.17
C ASN A 130 11.47 -20.65 -8.22
N VAL A 131 11.59 -19.45 -8.76
CA VAL A 131 12.02 -18.26 -8.04
C VAL A 131 10.94 -17.20 -8.13
N THR A 132 10.63 -16.56 -7.01
CA THR A 132 9.66 -15.47 -7.00
C THR A 132 10.13 -14.30 -6.16
N SER A 133 9.62 -13.11 -6.49
CA SER A 133 9.81 -11.92 -5.66
C SER A 133 8.66 -10.94 -5.81
N SER A 134 8.64 -9.94 -4.94
CA SER A 134 7.73 -8.80 -5.03
C SER A 134 8.19 -7.70 -5.99
N MET A 135 9.31 -7.91 -6.69
CA MET A 135 9.95 -6.92 -7.54
C MET A 135 9.41 -6.98 -8.96
N THR A 136 8.37 -6.20 -9.23
CA THR A 136 7.67 -6.16 -10.52
C THR A 136 8.04 -4.98 -11.41
N ASP A 137 8.82 -4.01 -10.91
CA ASP A 137 9.31 -2.93 -11.76
C ASP A 137 10.38 -3.43 -12.73
N GLU A 138 10.39 -2.84 -13.94
CA GLU A 138 11.23 -3.30 -15.06
C GLU A 138 12.72 -3.32 -14.70
N ALA A 139 13.21 -2.32 -13.96
CA ALA A 139 14.60 -2.23 -13.58
C ALA A 139 15.02 -3.41 -12.69
N ARG A 140 14.21 -3.75 -11.68
CA ARG A 140 14.50 -4.88 -10.78
C ARG A 140 14.31 -6.24 -11.45
N ILE A 141 13.30 -6.39 -12.31
CA ILE A 141 13.13 -7.61 -13.11
C ILE A 141 14.38 -7.85 -13.97
N ASN A 142 14.89 -6.80 -14.62
CA ASN A 142 16.09 -6.90 -15.45
C ASN A 142 17.33 -7.30 -14.64
N ILE A 143 17.50 -6.78 -13.42
CA ILE A 143 18.58 -7.20 -12.51
C ILE A 143 18.50 -8.70 -12.20
N MET A 144 17.31 -9.20 -11.87
CA MET A 144 17.13 -10.63 -11.58
C MET A 144 17.39 -11.50 -12.82
N ASN A 145 16.88 -11.10 -13.98
CA ASN A 145 17.09 -11.81 -15.24
C ASN A 145 18.57 -11.86 -15.64
N GLU A 146 19.32 -10.77 -15.46
CA GLU A 146 20.77 -10.78 -15.68
C GLU A 146 21.50 -11.68 -14.67
N THR A 147 21.07 -11.69 -13.41
CA THR A 147 21.61 -12.59 -12.38
C THR A 147 21.39 -14.05 -12.76
N ILE A 148 20.20 -14.40 -13.23
CA ILE A 148 19.84 -15.74 -13.72
C ILE A 148 20.71 -16.12 -14.94
N LYS A 149 20.89 -15.20 -15.89
CA LYS A 149 21.76 -15.43 -17.06
C LYS A 149 23.20 -15.71 -16.63
N ILE A 150 23.74 -14.99 -15.64
CA ILE A 150 25.09 -15.22 -15.11
C ILE A 150 25.18 -16.59 -14.44
N PHE A 151 24.21 -16.94 -13.61
CA PHE A 151 24.16 -18.24 -12.93
C PHE A 151 24.11 -19.41 -13.92
N ASN A 152 23.27 -19.32 -14.95
CA ASN A 152 23.11 -20.38 -15.96
C ASN A 152 24.36 -20.58 -16.84
N LYS A 153 25.26 -19.58 -16.93
CA LYS A 153 26.55 -19.76 -17.65
C LYS A 153 27.45 -20.79 -16.98
N THR A 154 27.40 -20.89 -15.65
CA THR A 154 28.21 -21.86 -14.88
C THR A 154 27.43 -23.08 -14.45
N HIS A 155 26.09 -23.06 -14.54
CA HIS A 155 25.19 -24.15 -14.18
C HIS A 155 24.21 -24.44 -15.33
N PRO A 156 24.70 -24.92 -16.49
CA PRO A 156 23.86 -25.12 -17.69
C PRO A 156 22.83 -26.24 -17.55
N ASP A 157 22.96 -27.07 -16.52
CA ASP A 157 22.02 -28.11 -16.12
C ASP A 157 20.87 -27.58 -15.25
N VAL A 158 20.89 -26.32 -14.83
CA VAL A 158 19.85 -25.70 -14.03
C VAL A 158 19.05 -24.68 -14.86
N THR A 159 17.73 -24.78 -14.81
CA THR A 159 16.79 -23.80 -15.37
C THR A 159 16.15 -23.02 -14.21
N ILE A 160 16.14 -21.70 -14.29
CA ILE A 160 15.45 -20.86 -13.30
C ILE A 160 14.20 -20.28 -13.95
N GLU A 161 13.04 -20.54 -13.35
CA GLU A 161 11.76 -19.93 -13.70
C GLU A 161 11.45 -18.81 -12.71
N TYR A 162 11.57 -17.56 -13.15
CA TYR A 162 11.36 -16.38 -12.32
C TYR A 162 9.98 -15.76 -12.54
N ASN A 163 9.14 -15.81 -11.52
CA ASN A 163 7.74 -15.38 -11.55
C ASN A 163 7.48 -14.30 -10.49
N PRO A 164 7.80 -13.01 -10.76
CA PRO A 164 7.52 -11.93 -9.82
C PRO A 164 6.02 -11.61 -9.75
N SER A 165 5.54 -11.18 -8.59
CA SER A 165 4.17 -10.65 -8.42
C SER A 165 4.18 -9.38 -7.57
N PRO A 166 3.19 -8.47 -7.72
CA PRO A 166 3.19 -7.21 -6.99
C PRO A 166 3.21 -7.40 -5.47
N TRP A 167 3.84 -6.47 -4.74
CA TRP A 167 3.95 -6.53 -3.28
C TRP A 167 2.60 -6.81 -2.57
N SER A 168 1.52 -6.22 -3.08
CA SER A 168 0.15 -6.39 -2.55
C SER A 168 -0.33 -7.84 -2.54
N GLU A 169 0.05 -8.63 -3.53
CA GLU A 169 -0.40 -10.02 -3.72
C GLU A 169 0.63 -11.03 -3.20
N TYR A 170 1.89 -10.62 -3.13
CA TYR A 170 3.03 -11.50 -2.94
C TYR A 170 2.95 -12.37 -1.66
N THR A 171 2.59 -11.78 -0.51
CA THR A 171 2.46 -12.56 0.74
C THR A 171 1.38 -13.64 0.65
N GLN A 172 0.25 -13.32 0.00
CA GLN A 172 -0.86 -14.25 -0.13
C GLN A 172 -0.51 -15.38 -1.11
N ASN A 173 0.10 -15.04 -2.23
CA ASN A 173 0.56 -16.00 -3.23
C ASN A 173 1.57 -17.00 -2.64
N LEU A 174 2.52 -16.51 -1.84
CA LEU A 174 3.46 -17.38 -1.12
C LEU A 174 2.74 -18.35 -0.18
N LYS A 175 1.79 -17.87 0.64
CA LYS A 175 1.01 -18.72 1.55
C LYS A 175 0.22 -19.79 0.79
N LEU A 176 -0.44 -19.42 -0.31
CA LEU A 176 -1.20 -20.37 -1.13
C LEU A 176 -0.27 -21.41 -1.76
N SER A 177 0.85 -21.00 -2.34
CA SER A 177 1.85 -21.86 -2.98
C SER A 177 2.46 -22.88 -1.99
N PHE A 178 2.82 -22.47 -0.78
CA PHE A 178 3.31 -23.40 0.23
C PHE A 178 2.23 -24.34 0.77
N ASN A 179 0.97 -23.90 0.87
CA ASN A 179 -0.15 -24.74 1.32
C ASN A 179 -0.57 -25.79 0.28
N SER A 180 -0.52 -25.47 -1.01
CA SER A 180 -0.90 -26.38 -2.10
C SER A 180 0.16 -27.42 -2.44
N GLY A 181 1.36 -27.32 -1.84
CA GLY A 181 2.50 -28.18 -2.17
C GLY A 181 3.18 -27.84 -3.50
N SER A 182 2.74 -26.78 -4.18
CA SER A 182 3.41 -26.20 -5.37
C SER A 182 4.31 -25.04 -4.95
N GLY A 183 5.08 -25.26 -3.88
CA GLY A 183 5.93 -24.27 -3.23
C GLY A 183 6.98 -23.69 -4.19
N GLN A 184 7.44 -22.48 -3.89
CA GLN A 184 8.56 -21.86 -4.59
C GLN A 184 9.88 -22.36 -3.96
N ASP A 185 10.89 -22.60 -4.78
CA ASP A 185 12.21 -23.10 -4.31
C ASP A 185 13.03 -21.98 -3.68
N ILE A 186 12.96 -20.77 -4.25
CA ILE A 186 13.62 -19.57 -3.73
C ILE A 186 12.61 -18.42 -3.69
N VAL A 187 12.48 -17.80 -2.52
CA VAL A 187 11.54 -16.71 -2.29
C VAL A 187 12.26 -15.49 -1.78
N TYR A 188 11.89 -14.32 -2.32
CA TYR A 188 12.19 -13.06 -1.66
C TYR A 188 11.33 -12.92 -0.40
N VAL A 189 11.89 -12.45 0.71
CA VAL A 189 11.15 -12.21 1.95
C VAL A 189 11.61 -10.91 2.59
N ASP A 190 10.69 -10.18 3.21
CA ASP A 190 11.05 -9.17 4.21
C ASP A 190 11.10 -9.81 5.62
N ASP A 191 11.39 -9.00 6.64
CA ASP A 191 11.51 -9.48 8.01
C ASP A 191 10.20 -10.07 8.55
N THR A 192 9.05 -9.53 8.13
CA THR A 192 7.73 -10.00 8.59
C THR A 192 7.30 -11.30 7.91
N MET A 193 7.54 -11.43 6.60
CA MET A 193 7.26 -12.62 5.81
C MET A 193 8.14 -13.79 6.23
N GLN A 194 9.44 -13.55 6.46
CA GLN A 194 10.35 -14.58 6.93
C GLN A 194 9.87 -15.20 8.24
N GLN A 195 9.44 -14.39 9.19
CA GLN A 195 8.88 -14.88 10.46
C GLN A 195 7.62 -15.74 10.24
N MET A 196 6.73 -15.29 9.37
CA MET A 196 5.49 -16.01 9.07
C MET A 196 5.77 -17.37 8.42
N LEU A 197 6.67 -17.43 7.43
CA LEU A 197 7.02 -18.69 6.75
C LEU A 197 7.82 -19.63 7.67
N GLN A 198 8.73 -19.08 8.47
CA GLN A 198 9.51 -19.84 9.46
C GLN A 198 8.60 -20.50 10.51
N LYS A 199 7.62 -19.77 11.06
CA LYS A 199 6.68 -20.31 12.05
C LYS A 199 5.86 -21.48 11.52
N ASN A 200 5.63 -21.54 10.22
CA ASN A 200 4.91 -22.61 9.54
C ASN A 200 5.84 -23.71 8.98
N ASN A 201 7.14 -23.66 9.29
CA ASN A 201 8.16 -24.60 8.82
C ASN A 201 8.33 -24.65 7.29
N TYR A 202 8.06 -23.54 6.59
CA TYR A 202 8.25 -23.46 5.13
C TYR A 202 9.66 -23.05 4.69
N LEU A 203 10.48 -22.54 5.62
CA LEU A 203 11.85 -22.12 5.31
C LEU A 203 12.86 -23.14 5.81
N MET A 204 13.83 -23.45 4.96
CA MET A 204 14.99 -24.27 5.31
C MET A 204 15.95 -23.47 6.20
N ASP A 205 16.45 -24.11 7.25
CA ASP A 205 17.55 -23.56 8.05
C ASP A 205 18.84 -23.68 7.24
N ILE A 206 19.39 -22.55 6.81
CA ILE A 206 20.59 -22.45 5.96
C ILE A 206 21.79 -21.89 6.73
N THR A 207 21.77 -22.00 8.06
CA THR A 207 22.79 -21.45 8.95
C THR A 207 24.19 -21.92 8.61
N ASP A 208 24.37 -23.22 8.40
CA ASP A 208 25.69 -23.82 8.16
C ASP A 208 26.22 -23.45 6.76
N ASP A 209 25.35 -23.40 5.75
CA ASP A 209 25.70 -22.95 4.40
C ASP A 209 26.15 -21.49 4.37
N ILE A 210 25.38 -20.60 4.99
CA ILE A 210 25.67 -19.18 5.03
C ILE A 210 27.00 -18.90 5.76
N LYS A 211 27.24 -19.58 6.89
CA LYS A 211 28.48 -19.44 7.66
C LYS A 211 29.68 -20.01 6.90
N SER A 212 29.57 -21.21 6.35
CA SER A 212 30.68 -21.85 5.62
C SER A 212 31.09 -21.09 4.37
N ARG A 213 30.15 -20.42 3.71
CA ARG A 213 30.39 -19.57 2.54
C ARG A 213 30.88 -18.16 2.90
N GLY A 214 30.93 -17.82 4.19
CA GLY A 214 31.31 -16.50 4.68
C GLY A 214 30.39 -15.40 4.15
N TRP A 215 29.09 -15.67 3.99
CA TRP A 215 28.13 -14.68 3.49
C TRP A 215 27.73 -13.68 4.57
N VAL A 216 27.65 -14.12 5.84
CA VAL A 216 27.38 -13.22 6.98
C VAL A 216 28.39 -12.08 7.05
N ASP A 217 29.68 -12.41 6.89
CA ASP A 217 30.79 -11.47 7.04
C ASP A 217 30.86 -10.44 5.89
N LYS A 218 30.05 -10.61 4.83
CA LYS A 218 29.97 -9.70 3.68
C LYS A 218 28.81 -8.71 3.77
N GLU A 219 27.95 -8.86 4.76
CA GLU A 219 26.77 -8.00 4.93
C GLU A 219 27.09 -6.71 5.67
N VAL A 220 26.18 -5.73 5.55
CA VAL A 220 26.29 -4.47 6.28
C VAL A 220 26.14 -4.72 7.78
N ASP A 221 27.07 -4.17 8.57
CA ASP A 221 27.03 -4.22 10.04
C ASP A 221 25.62 -3.88 10.58
N GLY A 222 25.08 -4.75 11.43
CA GLY A 222 23.75 -4.62 12.04
C GLY A 222 22.57 -5.09 11.19
N ALA A 223 22.72 -5.27 9.87
CA ALA A 223 21.65 -5.81 9.02
C ALA A 223 21.33 -7.27 9.39
N ILE A 224 22.37 -8.06 9.64
CA ILE A 224 22.28 -9.45 10.13
C ILE A 224 21.55 -9.51 11.47
N ASP A 225 21.93 -8.67 12.42
CA ASP A 225 21.32 -8.65 13.76
C ASP A 225 19.84 -8.24 13.68
N PHE A 226 19.51 -7.26 12.84
CA PHE A 226 18.13 -6.80 12.66
C PHE A 226 17.24 -7.90 12.07
N GLN A 227 17.68 -8.58 11.01
CA GLN A 227 16.90 -9.67 10.41
C GLN A 227 16.80 -10.90 11.32
N ASN A 228 17.85 -11.19 12.10
CA ASN A 228 17.91 -12.37 12.97
C ASN A 228 17.52 -12.09 14.43
N ALA A 229 17.08 -10.87 14.77
CA ALA A 229 16.70 -10.49 16.14
C ALA A 229 15.65 -11.44 16.76
N ARG A 230 14.86 -12.09 15.90
CA ARG A 230 13.77 -13.00 16.29
C ARG A 230 14.10 -14.48 16.07
N THR A 231 15.22 -14.79 15.44
CA THR A 231 15.77 -16.15 15.29
C THR A 231 17.26 -16.18 15.65
N PRO A 232 17.64 -15.89 16.92
CA PRO A 232 19.04 -15.74 17.29
C PRO A 232 19.87 -16.99 16.94
N GLY A 233 20.95 -16.78 16.17
CA GLY A 233 21.88 -17.84 15.79
C GLY A 233 21.44 -18.74 14.62
N LYS A 234 20.23 -18.54 14.08
CA LYS A 234 19.70 -19.27 12.93
C LYS A 234 19.42 -18.33 11.75
N TYR A 235 19.74 -18.79 10.55
CA TYR A 235 19.51 -18.09 9.30
C TYR A 235 18.56 -18.87 8.40
N TYR A 236 17.52 -18.20 7.91
CA TYR A 236 16.51 -18.76 7.01
C TYR A 236 16.45 -18.03 5.65
N SER A 237 17.28 -17.01 5.48
CA SER A 237 17.38 -16.19 4.28
C SER A 237 18.80 -15.64 4.12
N VAL A 238 19.13 -15.21 2.92
CA VAL A 238 20.34 -14.44 2.61
C VAL A 238 19.88 -13.03 2.25
N PRO A 239 20.44 -11.97 2.87
CA PRO A 239 20.10 -10.61 2.47
C PRO A 239 20.42 -10.38 0.99
N PHE A 240 19.38 -10.07 0.21
CA PHE A 240 19.52 -9.75 -1.21
C PHE A 240 19.51 -8.23 -1.45
N ALA A 241 18.72 -7.51 -0.66
CA ALA A 241 18.61 -6.06 -0.70
C ALA A 241 18.35 -5.52 0.70
N ASN A 242 18.98 -4.41 1.05
CA ASN A 242 18.74 -3.69 2.29
C ASN A 242 17.96 -2.40 1.98
N ALA A 243 16.84 -2.17 2.66
CA ALA A 243 16.05 -0.94 2.58
C ALA A 243 16.13 -0.16 3.91
N PRO A 244 17.31 0.38 4.26
CA PRO A 244 17.48 1.04 5.53
C PRO A 244 16.71 2.38 5.58
N ILE A 245 16.08 2.68 6.72
CA ILE A 245 15.70 4.06 7.04
C ILE A 245 17.01 4.79 7.36
N VAL A 246 17.51 5.54 6.38
CA VAL A 246 18.78 6.25 6.48
C VAL A 246 18.57 7.72 6.76
N VAL A 247 19.38 8.25 7.67
CA VAL A 247 19.58 9.68 7.81
C VAL A 247 20.72 10.07 6.89
N TYR A 248 20.42 10.81 5.84
CA TYR A 248 21.45 11.38 4.98
C TYR A 248 22.09 12.59 5.67
N TYR A 249 23.40 12.75 5.53
CA TYR A 249 24.13 13.93 5.98
C TYR A 249 24.96 14.50 4.84
N ASN A 250 25.19 15.82 4.87
CA ASN A 250 26.00 16.50 3.87
C ASN A 250 27.49 16.35 4.20
N LYS A 251 28.20 15.54 3.41
CA LYS A 251 29.64 15.25 3.60
C LYS A 251 30.52 16.49 3.50
N ASP A 252 30.18 17.46 2.65
CA ASP A 252 30.96 18.69 2.48
C ASP A 252 30.88 19.57 3.73
N ILE A 253 29.68 19.67 4.34
CA ILE A 253 29.50 20.36 5.61
C ILE A 253 30.27 19.65 6.72
N PHE A 254 30.19 18.32 6.80
CA PHE A 254 30.93 17.55 7.81
C PHE A 254 32.45 17.74 7.67
N SER A 255 32.98 17.71 6.45
CA SER A 255 34.40 17.95 6.18
C SER A 255 34.82 19.38 6.57
N LYS A 256 34.07 20.40 6.11
CA LYS A 256 34.35 21.82 6.42
C LYS A 256 34.36 22.11 7.92
N LEU A 257 33.52 21.40 8.68
CA LEU A 257 33.40 21.59 10.13
C LEU A 257 34.20 20.60 10.96
N ASN A 258 35.00 19.74 10.33
CA ASN A 258 35.75 18.67 10.98
C ASN A 258 34.84 17.85 11.93
N LEU A 259 33.77 17.30 11.36
CA LEU A 259 32.74 16.51 12.04
C LEU A 259 32.79 15.05 11.58
N THR A 260 32.48 14.15 12.49
CA THR A 260 32.33 12.72 12.20
C THR A 260 30.88 12.29 12.45
N PRO A 261 30.34 11.32 11.69
CA PRO A 261 29.00 10.78 11.97
C PRO A 261 28.86 10.34 13.44
N PRO A 262 27.74 10.68 14.09
CA PRO A 262 27.55 10.40 15.51
C PRO A 262 27.22 8.93 15.76
N LYS A 263 27.70 8.41 16.88
CA LYS A 263 27.39 7.07 17.39
C LYS A 263 26.39 7.08 18.55
N THR A 264 26.15 8.26 19.13
CA THR A 264 25.21 8.44 20.25
C THR A 264 24.28 9.63 20.00
N VAL A 265 23.17 9.67 20.73
CA VAL A 265 22.23 10.80 20.68
C VAL A 265 22.89 12.09 21.16
N ASP A 266 23.78 12.01 22.15
CA ASP A 266 24.50 13.17 22.66
C ASP A 266 25.50 13.72 21.64
N GLU A 267 26.23 12.84 20.95
CA GLU A 267 27.09 13.23 19.82
C GLU A 267 26.28 13.84 18.68
N PHE A 268 25.11 13.25 18.36
CA PHE A 268 24.22 13.79 17.34
C PHE A 268 23.79 15.21 17.70
N ASN A 269 23.34 15.44 18.94
CA ASN A 269 22.96 16.78 19.40
C ASN A 269 24.13 17.78 19.34
N ALA A 270 25.34 17.37 19.75
CA ALA A 270 26.55 18.21 19.68
C ALA A 270 26.90 18.58 18.22
N ILE A 271 26.76 17.64 17.28
CA ILE A 271 26.94 17.89 15.85
C ILE A 271 25.93 18.93 15.36
N LEU A 272 24.64 18.78 15.69
CA LEU A 272 23.61 19.72 15.27
C LEU A 272 23.92 21.15 15.78
N ALA A 273 24.43 21.28 17.00
CA ALA A 273 24.86 22.56 17.56
C ALA A 273 26.03 23.19 16.78
N LYS A 274 27.08 22.40 16.48
CA LYS A 274 28.25 22.88 15.71
C LYS A 274 27.90 23.26 14.27
N VAL A 275 27.06 22.46 13.60
CA VAL A 275 26.56 22.74 12.24
C VAL A 275 25.79 24.06 12.20
N LYS A 276 24.98 24.32 13.24
CA LYS A 276 24.27 25.59 13.39
C LYS A 276 25.21 26.77 13.66
N GLU A 277 26.20 26.62 14.54
CA GLU A 277 27.18 27.68 14.84
C GLU A 277 27.89 28.14 13.57
N ALA A 278 28.19 27.20 12.67
CA ALA A 278 28.76 27.47 11.36
C ALA A 278 27.78 28.03 10.31
N GLY A 279 26.51 28.27 10.68
CA GLY A 279 25.53 28.92 9.82
C GLY A 279 24.76 28.00 8.87
N TYR A 280 24.90 26.68 8.99
CA TYR A 280 24.16 25.71 8.18
C TYR A 280 22.81 25.31 8.80
N ILE A 281 21.98 24.60 8.01
CA ILE A 281 20.75 23.95 8.48
C ILE A 281 21.15 22.57 9.02
N PRO A 282 21.07 22.30 10.33
CA PRO A 282 21.50 21.04 10.91
C PRO A 282 20.53 19.87 10.67
N LEU A 283 19.25 20.10 10.37
CA LEU A 283 18.29 19.03 10.09
C LEU A 283 17.21 19.43 9.09
N GLU A 284 16.91 18.53 8.15
CA GLU A 284 15.86 18.66 7.15
C GLU A 284 14.87 17.50 7.29
N ASN A 285 13.56 17.77 7.14
CA ASN A 285 12.51 16.75 7.18
C ASN A 285 11.60 16.86 5.95
N GLY A 286 11.34 15.73 5.29
CA GLY A 286 10.43 15.63 4.15
C GLY A 286 8.98 15.51 4.61
N GLY A 287 8.17 16.55 4.39
CA GLY A 287 6.74 16.59 4.69
C GLY A 287 6.39 17.23 6.02
N THR A 288 5.30 18.02 6.03
CA THR A 288 4.73 18.65 7.23
C THR A 288 3.43 18.00 7.69
N GLY A 289 3.22 16.73 7.31
CA GLY A 289 2.14 15.90 7.83
C GLY A 289 2.18 15.72 9.35
N PRO A 290 1.28 14.90 9.93
CA PRO A 290 1.09 14.81 11.38
C PRO A 290 2.37 14.60 12.20
N ALA A 291 3.21 13.64 11.79
CA ALA A 291 4.49 13.40 12.45
C ALA A 291 5.51 14.53 12.17
N GLY A 292 5.57 15.01 10.93
CA GLY A 292 6.53 16.02 10.50
C GLY A 292 6.37 17.35 11.24
N ALA A 293 5.13 17.81 11.44
CA ALA A 293 4.83 19.02 12.21
C ALA A 293 5.27 18.87 13.68
N VAL A 294 5.00 17.73 14.31
CA VAL A 294 5.43 17.45 15.71
C VAL A 294 6.95 17.42 15.83
N ILE A 295 7.64 16.78 14.87
CA ILE A 295 9.11 16.72 14.83
C ILE A 295 9.69 18.11 14.65
N ALA A 296 9.20 18.89 13.68
CA ALA A 296 9.66 20.24 13.41
C ALA A 296 9.56 21.14 14.63
N LYS A 297 8.42 21.09 15.32
CA LYS A 297 8.25 21.79 16.59
C LYS A 297 9.22 21.30 17.65
N THR A 298 9.29 19.99 17.88
CA THR A 298 10.09 19.39 18.95
C THR A 298 11.57 19.75 18.81
N LEU A 299 12.10 19.69 17.58
CA LEU A 299 13.47 20.08 17.27
C LEU A 299 13.67 21.59 17.40
N SER A 300 12.78 22.40 16.83
CA SER A 300 12.92 23.86 16.87
C SER A 300 12.80 24.45 18.29
N ASP A 301 12.08 23.79 19.20
CA ASP A 301 12.02 24.15 20.63
C ASP A 301 13.36 24.04 21.35
N HIS A 302 14.29 23.21 20.86
CA HIS A 302 15.62 23.10 21.46
C HIS A 302 16.45 24.39 21.28
N LYS A 303 16.05 25.30 20.38
CA LYS A 303 16.69 26.60 20.09
C LYS A 303 18.19 26.55 19.74
N GLU A 304 18.80 25.37 19.71
CA GLU A 304 20.20 25.08 19.34
C GLU A 304 20.31 24.36 17.99
N VAL A 305 19.18 24.12 17.33
CA VAL A 305 19.14 23.58 15.97
C VAL A 305 18.38 24.53 15.05
N SER A 306 18.62 24.46 13.76
CA SER A 306 17.77 25.07 12.72
C SER A 306 17.11 23.94 11.94
N VAL A 307 15.81 24.07 11.69
CA VAL A 307 15.00 23.05 11.02
C VAL A 307 14.50 23.62 9.70
N LEU A 308 14.65 22.87 8.62
CA LEU A 308 13.95 23.14 7.36
C LEU A 308 12.86 22.08 7.19
N VAL A 309 11.64 22.53 6.90
CA VAL A 309 10.54 21.64 6.56
C VAL A 309 10.13 21.86 5.12
N LEU A 310 9.98 20.77 4.38
CA LEU A 310 9.53 20.82 2.99
C LEU A 310 8.11 20.27 2.90
N GLU A 311 7.17 21.13 2.55
CA GLU A 311 5.79 20.76 2.24
C GLU A 311 5.52 21.04 0.76
N ALA A 312 4.92 20.08 0.07
CA ALA A 312 4.56 20.22 -1.33
C ALA A 312 3.25 20.99 -1.50
N GLY A 313 2.36 20.93 -0.51
CA GLY A 313 1.15 21.72 -0.43
C GLY A 313 1.32 23.14 0.14
N GLY A 314 0.21 23.87 0.22
CA GLY A 314 0.15 25.22 0.76
C GLY A 314 -0.08 25.28 2.27
N ASN A 315 0.04 26.49 2.85
CA ASN A 315 -0.47 26.80 4.18
C ASN A 315 -1.93 27.25 4.09
N ASN A 316 -2.85 26.32 4.33
CA ASN A 316 -4.29 26.53 4.19
C ASN A 316 -5.05 26.52 5.53
N ASP A 317 -4.35 26.70 6.66
CA ASP A 317 -4.96 26.67 8.01
C ASP A 317 -6.05 27.73 8.22
N LYS A 318 -6.05 28.79 7.42
CA LYS A 318 -7.03 29.88 7.48
C LYS A 318 -8.22 29.68 6.55
N ASP A 319 -8.17 28.71 5.66
CA ASP A 319 -9.23 28.48 4.69
C ASP A 319 -10.45 27.92 5.41
N THR A 320 -11.62 28.50 5.12
CA THR A 320 -12.87 28.10 5.76
C THR A 320 -13.15 26.60 5.63
N PRO A 321 -12.99 25.97 4.43
CA PRO A 321 -13.20 24.53 4.29
C PRO A 321 -12.33 23.66 5.20
N ILE A 322 -11.09 24.09 5.47
CA ILE A 322 -10.15 23.35 6.31
C ILE A 322 -10.51 23.51 7.79
N ARG A 323 -10.84 24.73 8.22
CA ARG A 323 -11.07 25.04 9.64
C ARG A 323 -12.47 24.68 10.13
N ASP A 324 -13.47 24.73 9.26
CA ASP A 324 -14.86 24.43 9.58
C ASP A 324 -15.11 22.92 9.54
N SER A 325 -15.16 22.32 10.73
CA SER A 325 -15.37 20.89 10.89
C SER A 325 -16.71 20.39 10.35
N THR A 326 -17.70 21.27 10.12
CA THR A 326 -18.97 20.85 9.49
C THR A 326 -18.79 20.40 8.04
N LEU A 327 -17.69 20.80 7.38
CA LEU A 327 -17.34 20.42 6.01
C LEU A 327 -16.43 19.19 5.96
N ALA A 328 -16.02 18.61 7.09
CA ALA A 328 -15.01 17.55 7.14
C ALA A 328 -15.37 16.31 6.31
N LEU A 329 -16.65 15.97 6.20
CA LEU A 329 -17.14 14.82 5.42
C LEU A 329 -17.29 15.11 3.92
N GLU A 330 -17.34 16.39 3.53
CA GLU A 330 -17.57 16.83 2.15
C GLU A 330 -16.29 17.42 1.51
N LEU A 331 -15.21 17.51 2.30
CA LEU A 331 -13.95 18.14 1.91
C LEU A 331 -13.36 17.50 0.65
N GLU A 332 -13.35 16.18 0.59
CA GLU A 332 -12.83 15.44 -0.55
C GLU A 332 -13.65 15.74 -1.80
N GLU A 333 -14.97 15.55 -1.75
CA GLU A 333 -15.85 15.74 -2.90
C GLU A 333 -15.83 17.18 -3.45
N GLN A 334 -15.75 18.18 -2.57
CA GLN A 334 -15.85 19.59 -2.97
C GLN A 334 -14.51 20.27 -3.26
N PHE A 335 -13.41 19.78 -2.66
CA PHE A 335 -12.11 20.45 -2.69
C PHE A 335 -10.93 19.53 -3.06
N PHE A 336 -11.20 18.43 -3.78
CA PHE A 336 -10.20 17.46 -4.21
C PHE A 336 -8.98 18.11 -4.88
N PRO A 337 -9.10 18.92 -5.96
CA PRO A 337 -7.94 19.44 -6.66
C PRO A 337 -7.06 20.40 -5.83
N GLN A 338 -7.63 21.01 -4.78
CA GLN A 338 -6.98 22.01 -3.96
C GLN A 338 -6.10 21.36 -2.89
N TYR A 339 -6.68 20.49 -2.08
CA TYR A 339 -6.05 20.04 -0.83
C TYR A 339 -5.58 18.59 -0.84
N PHE A 340 -5.83 17.83 -1.92
CA PHE A 340 -5.61 16.40 -1.92
C PHE A 340 -4.54 15.99 -2.92
N TRP A 341 -3.77 14.98 -2.55
CA TRP A 341 -3.02 14.14 -3.48
C TRP A 341 -3.96 13.13 -4.10
N GLN A 342 -3.79 12.88 -5.39
CA GLN A 342 -4.54 11.85 -6.11
C GLN A 342 -3.67 10.61 -6.27
N GLY A 343 -4.28 9.46 -6.03
CA GLY A 343 -3.71 8.18 -6.42
C GLY A 343 -4.77 7.12 -6.61
N GLU A 344 -4.40 6.07 -7.33
CA GLU A 344 -5.23 4.90 -7.56
C GLU A 344 -4.44 3.68 -7.12
N GLY A 345 -5.08 2.79 -6.38
CA GLY A 345 -4.54 1.48 -6.04
C GLY A 345 -4.54 0.56 -7.25
N VAL A 346 -3.74 -0.49 -7.21
CA VAL A 346 -3.84 -1.55 -8.23
C VAL A 346 -5.16 -2.34 -8.04
N PRO A 347 -5.71 -2.96 -9.11
CA PRO A 347 -6.80 -3.91 -8.98
C PRO A 347 -6.55 -4.94 -7.87
N GLN A 348 -7.53 -5.18 -7.02
CA GLN A 348 -7.44 -6.15 -5.93
C GLN A 348 -8.20 -7.42 -6.32
N GLU A 349 -7.47 -8.54 -6.49
CA GLU A 349 -8.04 -9.83 -6.94
C GLU A 349 -9.18 -10.30 -6.04
N GLU A 350 -9.01 -10.18 -4.72
CA GLU A 350 -9.99 -10.60 -3.71
C GLU A 350 -11.21 -9.67 -3.62
N LEU A 351 -11.22 -8.57 -4.38
CA LEU A 351 -12.29 -7.57 -4.37
C LEU A 351 -12.91 -7.39 -5.77
N ASP A 352 -12.98 -8.48 -6.54
CA ASP A 352 -13.50 -8.52 -7.92
C ASP A 352 -12.70 -7.60 -8.86
N GLU A 353 -11.37 -7.62 -8.76
CA GLU A 353 -10.44 -6.77 -9.53
C GLU A 353 -10.69 -5.26 -9.38
N ARG A 354 -11.38 -4.83 -8.33
CA ARG A 354 -11.60 -3.39 -8.11
C ARG A 354 -10.30 -2.71 -7.73
N ALA A 355 -10.01 -1.62 -8.42
CA ALA A 355 -9.05 -0.61 -7.97
C ALA A 355 -9.78 0.41 -7.07
N PHE A 356 -9.06 0.92 -6.07
CA PHE A 356 -9.59 1.92 -5.15
C PHE A 356 -8.77 3.18 -5.27
N GLU A 357 -9.45 4.30 -5.49
CA GLU A 357 -8.83 5.62 -5.32
C GLU A 357 -8.36 5.76 -3.87
N TRP A 358 -7.18 6.33 -3.71
CA TRP A 358 -6.68 6.75 -2.41
C TRP A 358 -6.30 8.21 -2.48
N THR A 359 -6.48 8.87 -1.35
CA THR A 359 -6.14 10.27 -1.22
C THR A 359 -5.44 10.55 0.11
N THR A 360 -4.65 11.62 0.14
CA THR A 360 -4.04 12.15 1.35
C THR A 360 -3.83 13.65 1.23
N GLY A 361 -3.64 14.35 2.35
CA GLY A 361 -3.56 15.81 2.34
C GLY A 361 -2.28 16.33 1.68
N ARG A 362 -2.45 17.28 0.75
CA ARG A 362 -1.42 18.08 0.07
C ARG A 362 -1.49 19.53 0.56
N LEU A 363 -1.17 19.73 1.83
CA LEU A 363 -1.17 21.01 2.55
C LEU A 363 -0.41 20.85 3.86
N LEU A 364 -0.07 21.95 4.52
CA LEU A 364 0.50 21.89 5.87
C LEU A 364 -0.39 21.05 6.80
N GLY A 365 0.23 20.16 7.58
CA GLY A 365 -0.47 19.20 8.43
C GLY A 365 -0.94 17.93 7.72
N GLY A 366 -0.81 17.87 6.39
CA GLY A 366 -1.14 16.71 5.56
C GLY A 366 -2.53 16.17 5.86
N GLY A 367 -2.65 14.84 6.04
CA GLY A 367 -3.92 14.18 6.33
C GLY A 367 -4.66 14.73 7.56
N SER A 368 -3.99 15.30 8.57
CA SER A 368 -4.69 15.88 9.74
C SER A 368 -5.51 17.13 9.41
N SER A 369 -5.18 17.81 8.30
CA SER A 369 -5.90 19.00 7.85
C SER A 369 -7.14 18.66 7.02
N ILE A 370 -7.32 17.41 6.61
CA ILE A 370 -8.45 16.98 5.74
C ILE A 370 -9.21 15.75 6.24
N ASN A 371 -8.78 15.07 7.30
CA ASN A 371 -9.44 13.87 7.80
C ASN A 371 -10.81 14.13 8.47
N GLY A 372 -11.54 13.07 8.80
CA GLY A 372 -12.80 13.13 9.56
C GLY A 372 -12.67 13.45 11.06
N GLU A 373 -11.51 13.96 11.50
CA GLU A 373 -11.25 14.49 12.85
C GLU A 373 -11.45 13.54 14.03
N GLN A 374 -11.74 12.25 13.84
CA GLN A 374 -11.91 11.32 14.95
C GLN A 374 -10.59 11.09 15.70
N TYR A 375 -10.63 11.24 17.03
CA TYR A 375 -9.52 10.95 17.92
C TYR A 375 -9.76 9.59 18.59
N VAL A 376 -9.05 8.57 18.13
CA VAL A 376 -9.10 7.20 18.66
C VAL A 376 -7.68 6.70 18.89
N ARG A 377 -7.42 6.15 20.08
CA ARG A 377 -6.15 5.53 20.46
C ARG A 377 -6.22 4.03 20.23
N PRO A 378 -5.08 3.38 19.90
CA PRO A 378 -5.02 1.92 19.94
C PRO A 378 -5.27 1.40 21.35
N THR A 379 -5.85 0.20 21.44
CA THR A 379 -6.07 -0.47 22.73
C THR A 379 -4.75 -0.92 23.34
N SER A 380 -4.74 -1.14 24.66
CA SER A 380 -3.59 -1.70 25.36
C SER A 380 -3.14 -3.06 24.81
N ALA A 381 -4.05 -3.84 24.19
CA ALA A 381 -3.71 -5.11 23.56
C ALA A 381 -2.80 -4.92 22.35
N VAL A 382 -3.09 -3.94 21.48
CA VAL A 382 -2.26 -3.61 20.32
C VAL A 382 -0.84 -3.20 20.77
N PHE A 383 -0.75 -2.33 21.79
CA PHE A 383 0.56 -1.90 22.29
C PHE A 383 1.36 -3.02 22.96
N ARG A 384 0.71 -4.02 23.57
CA ARG A 384 1.42 -5.21 24.08
C ARG A 384 2.02 -6.04 22.96
N GLU A 385 1.34 -6.17 21.82
CA GLU A 385 1.92 -6.84 20.66
C GLU A 385 3.10 -6.05 20.10
N TRP A 386 2.98 -4.72 20.03
CA TRP A 386 4.10 -3.87 19.61
C TRP A 386 5.28 -3.93 20.58
N GLU A 387 5.04 -3.98 21.88
CA GLU A 387 6.09 -4.16 22.88
C GLU A 387 6.86 -5.46 22.70
N LYS A 388 6.15 -6.57 22.43
CA LYS A 388 6.78 -7.86 22.13
C LYS A 388 7.65 -7.80 20.88
N LEU A 389 7.18 -7.08 19.85
CA LEU A 389 7.84 -7.04 18.54
C LEU A 389 8.97 -6.00 18.44
N LEU A 390 8.84 -4.87 19.14
CA LEU A 390 9.65 -3.66 18.96
C LEU A 390 10.30 -3.17 20.27
N GLY A 391 10.06 -3.87 21.37
CA GLY A 391 10.65 -3.59 22.67
C GLY A 391 9.88 -2.58 23.54
N PRO A 392 10.41 -2.29 24.76
CA PRO A 392 9.67 -1.60 25.83
C PRO A 392 9.33 -0.14 25.54
N LEU A 393 9.96 0.47 24.53
CA LEU A 393 9.61 1.82 24.06
C LEU A 393 8.17 1.88 23.53
N TRP A 394 7.64 0.78 23.01
CA TRP A 394 6.29 0.65 22.48
C TRP A 394 5.28 0.05 23.47
N SER A 395 5.67 -0.12 24.74
CA SER A 395 4.79 -0.58 25.81
C SER A 395 3.54 0.27 25.96
N PRO A 396 2.39 -0.31 26.37
CA PRO A 396 1.17 0.45 26.63
C PRO A 396 1.40 1.65 27.56
N ARG A 397 2.21 1.44 28.61
CA ARG A 397 2.55 2.49 29.58
C ARG A 397 3.31 3.65 28.93
N ARG A 398 4.26 3.38 28.02
CA ARG A 398 5.00 4.43 27.31
C ARG A 398 4.09 5.12 26.30
N ALA A 399 3.28 4.39 25.55
CA ALA A 399 2.33 4.93 24.59
C ALA A 399 1.32 5.89 25.23
N ILE A 400 0.63 5.48 26.30
CA ILE A 400 -0.33 6.31 27.03
C ILE A 400 0.34 7.60 27.52
N ARG A 401 1.57 7.52 28.06
CA ARG A 401 2.33 8.71 28.48
C ARG A 401 2.58 9.67 27.31
N ARG A 402 2.83 9.17 26.10
CA ARG A 402 3.01 10.01 24.91
C ARG A 402 1.71 10.65 24.46
N PHE A 403 0.60 9.91 24.41
CA PHE A 403 -0.71 10.51 24.09
C PHE A 403 -1.08 11.63 25.06
N LYS A 404 -0.91 11.41 26.36
CA LYS A 404 -1.15 12.44 27.39
C LYS A 404 -0.28 13.70 27.20
N LYS A 405 0.92 13.57 26.62
CA LYS A 405 1.79 14.72 26.32
C LYS A 405 1.32 15.49 25.08
N LEU A 406 0.68 14.80 24.13
CA LEU A 406 0.23 15.40 22.87
C LEU A 406 -1.12 16.11 23.02
N GLU A 407 -2.05 15.52 23.79
CA GLU A 407 -3.41 16.02 23.89
C GLU A 407 -3.65 17.03 25.01
N LYS A 408 -4.62 17.89 24.76
CA LYS A 408 -5.37 18.67 25.74
C LYS A 408 -6.83 18.28 25.59
N TYR A 409 -7.27 17.39 26.46
CA TYR A 409 -8.62 16.85 26.43
C TYR A 409 -9.61 17.83 27.05
N ASN A 410 -10.65 18.16 26.31
CA ASN A 410 -11.76 19.04 26.66
C ASN A 410 -13.05 18.19 26.68
N GLY A 411 -13.12 17.24 27.61
CA GLY A 411 -14.24 16.31 27.78
C GLY A 411 -14.25 15.67 29.16
N GLU A 412 -15.18 14.75 29.36
CA GLU A 412 -15.36 14.00 30.60
C GLU A 412 -14.68 12.62 30.49
N THR A 413 -14.12 12.15 31.60
CA THR A 413 -13.43 10.85 31.69
C THR A 413 -13.56 10.30 33.10
N ASP A 414 -13.65 8.98 33.23
CA ASP A 414 -13.74 8.30 34.52
C ASP A 414 -12.39 8.28 35.27
N ASP A 415 -11.26 8.31 34.53
CA ASP A 415 -9.91 8.35 35.09
C ASP A 415 -9.11 9.53 34.54
N LEU A 416 -8.93 10.58 35.34
CA LEU A 416 -8.09 11.73 34.98
C LEU A 416 -6.64 11.33 34.65
N ASN A 417 -6.16 10.18 35.12
CA ASN A 417 -4.83 9.68 34.78
C ASN A 417 -4.76 9.07 33.38
N ALA A 418 -5.88 8.78 32.71
CA ALA A 418 -5.91 8.31 31.34
C ALA A 418 -5.67 9.43 30.32
N ARG A 419 -5.90 10.70 30.71
CA ARG A 419 -5.95 11.84 29.79
C ARG A 419 -4.87 12.90 30.03
N GLY A 420 -4.50 13.58 28.96
CA GLY A 420 -3.64 14.76 28.96
C GLY A 420 -4.50 16.02 28.90
N PHE A 421 -4.11 17.05 29.63
CA PHE A 421 -4.86 18.32 29.70
C PHE A 421 -4.02 19.54 29.31
N ASN A 422 -2.75 19.32 28.92
CA ASN A 422 -1.76 20.38 28.70
C ASN A 422 -1.01 20.23 27.38
N GLY A 423 -1.36 19.24 26.55
CA GLY A 423 -0.77 19.06 25.24
C GLY A 423 -1.21 20.14 24.25
N ARG A 424 -0.64 20.10 23.04
CA ARG A 424 -0.91 21.11 22.00
C ARG A 424 -2.14 20.81 21.16
N ILE A 425 -2.56 19.56 21.09
CA ILE A 425 -3.72 19.16 20.30
C ILE A 425 -4.94 19.25 21.22
N ASP A 426 -5.82 20.22 21.00
CA ASP A 426 -7.14 20.19 21.62
C ASP A 426 -7.95 19.00 21.08
N ILE A 427 -8.49 18.21 22.02
CA ILE A 427 -9.41 17.11 21.74
C ILE A 427 -10.74 17.46 22.40
N ARG A 428 -11.80 17.61 21.62
CA ARG A 428 -13.14 17.96 22.11
C ARG A 428 -14.03 16.72 22.16
N GLN A 429 -14.72 16.51 23.27
CA GLN A 429 -15.78 15.51 23.34
C GLN A 429 -17.12 16.13 22.90
N ALA A 430 -17.69 15.63 21.81
CA ALA A 430 -18.85 16.20 21.14
C ALA A 430 -19.86 15.12 20.65
N PRO A 431 -21.16 15.44 20.55
CA PRO A 431 -21.78 16.69 20.99
C PRO A 431 -21.75 16.81 22.53
N VAL A 432 -21.99 18.02 23.04
CA VAL A 432 -22.15 18.25 24.49
C VAL A 432 -23.43 17.56 24.98
N ASN A 433 -24.51 17.73 24.22
CA ASN A 433 -25.78 17.05 24.43
C ASN A 433 -25.98 16.03 23.31
N PRO A 434 -25.93 14.73 23.60
CA PRO A 434 -26.29 13.69 22.65
C PRO A 434 -27.68 13.91 22.03
N THR A 435 -27.86 13.42 20.81
CA THR A 435 -29.19 13.42 20.19
C THR A 435 -30.01 12.26 20.74
N SER A 436 -31.33 12.40 20.73
CA SER A 436 -32.23 11.30 21.11
C SER A 436 -32.05 10.03 20.25
N MET A 437 -31.52 10.18 19.03
CA MET A 437 -31.16 9.03 18.19
C MET A 437 -29.90 8.32 18.70
N ALA A 438 -28.86 9.07 19.09
CA ALA A 438 -27.63 8.50 19.65
C ALA A 438 -27.92 7.74 20.95
N GLU A 439 -28.76 8.31 21.83
CA GLU A 439 -29.19 7.67 23.09
C GLU A 439 -29.97 6.37 22.84
N LYS A 440 -30.94 6.41 21.90
CA LYS A 440 -31.72 5.22 21.52
C LYS A 440 -30.84 4.11 20.96
N LEU A 441 -29.88 4.45 20.09
CA LEU A 441 -28.98 3.48 19.49
C LEU A 441 -28.02 2.88 20.53
N THR A 442 -27.46 3.71 21.40
CA THR A 442 -26.59 3.28 22.51
C THR A 442 -27.32 2.32 23.43
N THR A 443 -28.53 2.67 23.87
CA THR A 443 -29.39 1.81 24.70
C THR A 443 -29.72 0.48 24.01
N ALA A 444 -29.99 0.52 22.70
CA ALA A 444 -30.28 -0.69 21.94
C ALA A 444 -29.06 -1.61 21.84
N ILE A 445 -27.87 -1.07 21.60
CA ILE A 445 -26.61 -1.83 21.55
C ILE A 445 -26.32 -2.44 22.93
N GLU A 446 -26.44 -1.66 24.00
CA GLU A 446 -26.24 -2.15 25.36
C GLU A 446 -27.17 -3.32 25.69
N ARG A 447 -28.47 -3.19 25.42
CA ARG A 447 -29.45 -4.27 25.66
C ARG A 447 -29.21 -5.51 24.80
N ALA A 448 -28.79 -5.32 23.55
CA ALA A 448 -28.58 -6.43 22.61
C ALA A 448 -27.28 -7.19 22.88
N THR A 449 -26.23 -6.51 23.34
CA THR A 449 -24.89 -7.08 23.48
C THR A 449 -24.49 -7.36 24.92
N GLY A 450 -25.14 -6.73 25.89
CA GLY A 450 -24.75 -6.75 27.30
C GLY A 450 -23.54 -5.87 27.63
N TYR A 451 -22.94 -5.18 26.66
CA TYR A 451 -21.86 -4.23 26.93
C TYR A 451 -22.41 -2.88 27.40
N PRO A 452 -21.97 -2.36 28.56
CA PRO A 452 -22.50 -1.12 29.12
C PRO A 452 -22.09 0.09 28.28
N GLU A 453 -22.88 1.17 28.34
CA GLU A 453 -22.45 2.46 27.80
C GLU A 453 -21.11 2.90 28.43
N ILE A 454 -20.21 3.44 27.60
CA ILE A 454 -18.91 3.94 28.02
C ILE A 454 -18.80 5.44 27.79
N LEU A 455 -18.18 6.14 28.75
CA LEU A 455 -17.93 7.57 28.68
C LEU A 455 -16.69 7.91 27.84
N ASP A 456 -15.60 7.17 28.06
CA ASP A 456 -14.30 7.46 27.46
C ASP A 456 -13.68 6.19 26.85
N TYR A 457 -13.87 6.03 25.53
CA TYR A 457 -13.28 4.93 24.77
C TYR A 457 -11.75 5.02 24.60
N ASN A 458 -11.11 6.11 25.06
CA ASN A 458 -9.66 6.31 25.05
C ASN A 458 -9.01 6.16 26.43
N ASP A 459 -9.78 5.82 27.47
CA ASP A 459 -9.24 5.32 28.72
C ASP A 459 -8.82 3.85 28.54
N PRO A 460 -7.54 3.50 28.78
CA PRO A 460 -7.01 2.16 28.58
C PRO A 460 -7.64 1.07 29.47
N LYS A 461 -8.43 1.44 30.49
CA LYS A 461 -9.17 0.53 31.37
C LYS A 461 -10.62 0.35 30.96
N THR A 462 -11.16 1.23 30.11
CA THR A 462 -12.55 1.17 29.67
C THR A 462 -12.80 -0.13 28.89
N PRO A 463 -13.85 -0.90 29.23
CA PRO A 463 -14.23 -2.08 28.46
C PRO A 463 -14.78 -1.69 27.07
N LEU A 464 -15.04 -2.67 26.23
CA LEU A 464 -15.81 -2.43 25.01
C LEU A 464 -17.24 -2.02 25.39
N GLY A 465 -17.80 -1.03 24.70
CA GLY A 465 -19.17 -0.58 24.89
C GLY A 465 -19.60 0.50 23.91
N PRO A 466 -20.92 0.71 23.74
CA PRO A 466 -21.45 1.81 22.96
C PRO A 466 -21.22 3.15 23.67
N PHE A 467 -21.22 4.24 22.92
CA PHE A 467 -21.04 5.59 23.46
C PHE A 467 -21.89 6.59 22.67
N THR A 468 -22.26 7.68 23.33
CA THR A 468 -23.09 8.74 22.74
C THR A 468 -22.30 9.92 22.20
N ARG A 469 -21.01 10.05 22.56
CA ARG A 469 -20.17 11.21 22.29
C ARG A 469 -18.83 10.82 21.66
N TRP A 470 -18.52 11.44 20.54
CA TRP A 470 -17.23 11.34 19.86
C TRP A 470 -16.17 12.18 20.57
N GLN A 471 -14.90 11.83 20.36
CA GLN A 471 -13.76 12.68 20.70
C GLN A 471 -13.09 13.07 19.38
N LEU A 472 -12.96 14.38 19.17
CA LEU A 472 -12.58 14.95 17.88
C LEU A 472 -11.34 15.83 18.03
N TYR A 473 -10.49 15.85 17.00
CA TYR A 473 -9.41 16.81 16.77
C TYR A 473 -10.00 18.20 16.49
N GLN A 474 -10.56 18.80 17.53
CA GLN A 474 -11.24 20.08 17.49
C GLN A 474 -10.92 20.87 18.75
N ASN A 475 -10.74 22.18 18.60
CA ASN A 475 -10.73 23.07 19.76
C ASN A 475 -12.12 23.20 20.39
N PRO A 476 -12.24 23.81 21.59
CA PRO A 476 -13.54 23.96 22.28
C PRO A 476 -14.63 24.69 21.48
N LYS A 477 -14.26 25.44 20.43
CA LYS A 477 -15.20 26.13 19.54
C LYS A 477 -15.68 25.25 18.37
N GLY A 478 -15.27 23.98 18.32
CA GLY A 478 -15.65 23.04 17.28
C GLY A 478 -15.00 23.29 15.93
N ARG A 479 -13.82 23.94 15.92
CA ARG A 479 -13.01 24.11 14.71
C ARG A 479 -11.91 23.07 14.68
N ARG A 480 -11.52 22.63 13.47
CA ARG A 480 -10.45 21.66 13.24
C ARG A 480 -9.18 22.01 13.99
N GLU A 481 -8.59 21.02 14.64
CA GLU A 481 -7.28 21.08 15.27
C GLU A 481 -6.31 20.15 14.53
N SER A 482 -5.78 20.62 13.40
CA SER A 482 -4.78 19.89 12.61
C SER A 482 -3.40 19.91 13.29
N SER A 483 -2.49 19.05 12.85
CA SER A 483 -1.09 19.12 13.30
C SER A 483 -0.39 20.42 12.88
N SER A 484 -0.81 21.06 11.77
CA SER A 484 -0.32 22.39 11.40
C SER A 484 -0.83 23.44 12.38
N ALA A 485 -2.14 23.46 12.64
CA ALA A 485 -2.75 24.38 13.60
C ALA A 485 -2.17 24.23 15.02
N ALA A 486 -1.80 23.00 15.42
CA ALA A 486 -1.27 22.71 16.75
C ALA A 486 0.27 22.88 16.86
N PHE A 487 1.05 22.55 15.83
CA PHE A 487 2.53 22.48 15.92
C PHE A 487 3.28 23.37 14.92
N LEU A 488 2.61 23.94 13.92
CA LEU A 488 3.14 24.96 13.00
C LEU A 488 2.37 26.27 13.13
N SER A 489 1.78 26.49 14.30
CA SER A 489 0.97 27.64 14.68
C SER A 489 1.75 28.97 14.64
N PRO A 490 1.05 30.13 14.64
CA PRO A 490 1.69 31.45 14.58
C PRO A 490 2.69 31.76 15.71
N ASP A 491 2.61 31.09 16.85
CA ASP A 491 3.59 31.22 17.94
C ASP A 491 4.87 30.39 17.71
N ILE A 492 4.91 29.58 16.65
CA ILE A 492 6.06 28.78 16.21
C ILE A 492 6.61 29.32 14.89
N MET A 493 5.75 29.68 13.95
CA MET A 493 6.10 29.97 12.56
C MET A 493 5.32 31.19 12.03
N THR A 494 5.97 32.05 11.25
CA THR A 494 5.32 33.15 10.51
C THR A 494 4.51 32.59 9.34
N PRO A 495 3.57 33.36 8.78
CA PRO A 495 2.88 32.97 7.54
C PRO A 495 3.83 32.66 6.36
N SER A 496 5.04 33.20 6.38
CA SER A 496 6.08 32.96 5.37
C SER A 496 6.99 31.76 5.69
N GLY A 497 6.62 30.88 6.61
CA GLY A 497 7.38 29.66 6.95
C GLY A 497 8.55 29.84 7.93
N ARG A 498 8.77 31.03 8.49
CA ARG A 498 9.95 31.31 9.35
C ARG A 498 9.66 31.12 10.83
N GLY A 499 10.58 30.54 11.58
CA GLY A 499 10.46 30.39 13.04
C GLY A 499 10.36 31.73 13.78
N VAL A 500 9.58 31.77 14.88
CA VAL A 500 9.41 32.95 15.75
C VAL A 500 9.96 32.71 17.16
N ASN A 501 10.14 33.77 17.94
CA ASN A 501 10.56 33.70 19.36
C ASN A 501 11.87 32.91 19.60
N GLY A 502 12.84 33.09 18.70
CA GLY A 502 14.15 32.42 18.76
C GLY A 502 14.15 30.98 18.25
N ARG A 503 13.00 30.45 17.79
CA ARG A 503 12.95 29.19 17.05
C ARG A 503 13.53 29.40 15.66
N LYS A 504 14.39 28.49 15.22
CA LYS A 504 14.94 28.48 13.86
C LYS A 504 14.24 27.39 13.06
N LEU A 505 13.14 27.77 12.41
CA LEU A 505 12.40 26.96 11.43
C LEU A 505 12.39 27.75 10.11
N LYS A 506 12.55 27.09 8.96
CA LYS A 506 12.54 27.74 7.64
C LYS A 506 11.72 26.94 6.65
#